data_AF-A0A7H0GWB7-F1
#
_entry.id   AF-A0A7H0GWB7-F1
#
_cell.length_a   1.000
_cell.length_b   1.000
_cell.length_c   1.000
_cell.angle_alpha   90.00
_cell.angle_beta   90.00
_cell.angle_gamma   90.00
#
_symmetry.space_group_name_H-M   'P 1'
#
loop_
_entity.id
_entity.type
_entity.pdbx_description
1 polymer ?
#
loop_
_entity_poly.entity_id
_entity_poly.type
_entity_poly.pdbx_seq_one_letter_code
_entity_poly.pdbx_strand_id
1 'polypeptide(L)'
;MKKLGLLLLFQLVALGIFAQDAGLSKTKFVIGASVPELLHAGVGFDLTTYNQLGFTVGVGPTMGGVWPALSAEHRLYFGNVQASTNRRKLFFRQGATYFTEGEEGAGVLSLGIDLKSKKANRGWTIDAGYFLLFPRTKDRYRDSFPALRFQYFSYFKKHQ
;
A
#
# COMPACT_ATOMS: atom_id res chain seq x y z
N MET A 1 -16.26 -29.04 -6.47
CA MET A 1 -16.33 -27.58 -6.71
C MET A 1 -15.13 -26.78 -6.20
N LYS A 2 -14.54 -27.09 -5.03
CA LYS A 2 -13.37 -26.33 -4.47
C LYS A 2 -12.10 -26.30 -5.35
N LYS A 3 -11.81 -27.37 -6.08
CA LYS A 3 -10.61 -27.48 -6.95
C LYS A 3 -10.70 -26.65 -8.24
N LEU A 4 -11.92 -26.46 -8.77
CA LEU A 4 -12.14 -25.67 -9.99
C LEU A 4 -11.91 -24.17 -9.74
N GLY A 5 -12.34 -23.68 -8.56
CA GLY A 5 -12.10 -22.31 -8.14
C GLY A 5 -10.60 -22.00 -7.97
N LEU A 6 -9.83 -22.94 -7.39
CA LEU A 6 -8.39 -22.78 -7.24
C LEU A 6 -7.66 -22.77 -8.60
N LEU A 7 -8.10 -23.62 -9.53
CA LEU A 7 -7.52 -23.71 -10.88
C LEU A 7 -7.81 -22.45 -11.71
N LEU A 8 -9.04 -21.92 -11.61
CA LEU A 8 -9.42 -20.63 -12.21
C LEU A 8 -8.64 -19.47 -11.61
N LEU A 9 -8.44 -19.46 -10.28
CA LEU A 9 -7.63 -18.45 -9.62
C LEU A 9 -6.17 -18.50 -10.12
N PHE A 10 -5.62 -19.71 -10.28
CA PHE A 10 -4.27 -19.92 -10.78
C PHE A 10 -4.12 -19.51 -12.25
N GLN A 11 -5.10 -19.82 -13.09
CA GLN A 11 -5.12 -19.40 -14.50
C GLN A 11 -5.27 -17.89 -14.65
N LEU A 12 -6.09 -17.24 -13.82
CA LEU A 12 -6.23 -15.77 -13.80
C LEU A 12 -4.93 -15.09 -13.36
N VAL A 13 -4.23 -15.65 -12.36
CA VAL A 13 -2.92 -15.16 -11.92
C VAL A 13 -1.87 -15.36 -13.02
N ALA A 14 -1.83 -16.53 -13.67
CA ALA A 14 -0.90 -16.81 -14.76
C ALA A 14 -1.11 -15.87 -15.96
N LEU A 15 -2.35 -15.67 -16.41
CA LEU A 15 -2.67 -14.76 -17.51
C LEU A 15 -2.34 -13.30 -17.17
N GLY A 16 -2.48 -12.89 -15.90
CA GLY A 16 -2.07 -11.57 -15.43
C GLY A 16 -0.55 -11.34 -15.39
N ILE A 17 0.25 -12.40 -15.31
CA ILE A 17 1.73 -12.34 -15.37
C ILE A 17 2.20 -12.11 -16.81
N PHE A 18 1.54 -12.71 -17.80
CA PHE A 18 1.92 -12.56 -19.22
C PHE A 18 1.44 -11.27 -19.88
N ALA A 19 0.46 -10.57 -19.30
CA ALA A 19 0.00 -9.26 -19.79
C ALA A 19 0.86 -8.07 -19.30
N GLN A 20 2.05 -8.32 -18.76
CA GLN A 20 2.91 -7.29 -18.19
C GLN A 20 3.66 -6.52 -19.27
N ASP A 21 3.27 -5.26 -19.46
CA ASP A 21 4.01 -4.29 -20.25
C ASP A 21 5.38 -4.01 -19.59
N ALA A 22 6.46 -4.44 -20.25
CA ALA A 22 7.83 -4.35 -19.75
C ALA A 22 8.33 -2.90 -19.56
N GLY A 23 7.56 -1.90 -20.03
CA GLY A 23 7.87 -0.47 -19.91
C GLY A 23 7.51 0.19 -18.58
N LEU A 24 6.79 -0.51 -17.69
CA LEU A 24 6.41 0.05 -16.38
C LEU A 24 7.54 -0.19 -15.37
N SER A 25 8.18 0.89 -14.92
CA SER A 25 9.08 0.88 -13.76
C SER A 25 8.40 0.15 -12.60
N LYS A 26 8.96 -1.00 -12.23
CA LYS A 26 8.38 -1.92 -11.24
C LYS A 26 8.57 -1.43 -9.82
N THR A 27 9.49 -0.49 -9.59
CA THR A 27 9.86 -0.04 -8.25
C THR A 27 9.49 1.43 -8.05
N LYS A 28 8.73 1.68 -6.98
CA LYS A 28 8.20 2.97 -6.55
C LYS A 28 8.82 3.33 -5.20
N PHE A 29 9.51 4.45 -5.09
CA PHE A 29 9.90 5.01 -3.80
C PHE A 29 8.77 5.83 -3.24
N VAL A 30 8.60 5.75 -1.92
CA VAL A 30 7.52 6.45 -1.22
C VAL A 30 8.05 7.15 0.01
N ILE A 31 7.50 8.33 0.30
CA ILE A 31 7.68 9.05 1.56
C ILE A 31 6.37 9.74 1.90
N GLY A 32 5.96 9.70 3.16
CA GLY A 32 4.67 10.25 3.52
C GLY A 32 4.44 10.30 5.01
N ALA A 33 3.20 10.67 5.33
CA ALA A 33 2.64 10.64 6.66
C ALA A 33 1.36 9.81 6.63
N SER A 34 1.10 9.08 7.71
CA SER A 34 -0.16 8.37 7.88
C SER A 34 -0.59 8.24 9.32
N VAL A 35 -1.76 7.65 9.52
CA VAL A 35 -2.21 7.15 10.81
C VAL A 35 -2.48 5.65 10.59
N PRO A 36 -1.82 4.75 11.34
CA PRO A 36 -1.09 5.00 12.58
C PRO A 36 0.41 5.39 12.43
N GLU A 37 1.04 5.24 11.27
CA GLU A 37 2.46 5.63 11.11
C GLU A 37 2.61 7.14 10.82
N LEU A 38 3.05 7.93 11.80
CA LEU A 38 3.20 9.40 11.68
C LEU A 38 3.99 9.81 10.43
N LEU A 39 5.14 9.18 10.21
CA LEU A 39 6.02 9.41 9.06
C LEU A 39 6.58 8.08 8.58
N HIS A 40 6.70 7.90 7.26
CA HIS A 40 7.23 6.67 6.68
C HIS A 40 7.96 6.94 5.37
N ALA A 41 8.94 6.08 5.08
CA ALA A 41 9.62 6.01 3.79
C ALA A 41 9.77 4.54 3.38
N GLY A 42 9.80 4.26 2.08
CA GLY A 42 9.97 2.88 1.64
C GLY A 42 9.84 2.67 0.15
N VAL A 43 9.54 1.42 -0.19
CA VAL A 43 9.50 0.93 -1.57
C VAL A 43 8.21 0.17 -1.84
N GLY A 44 7.68 0.38 -3.04
CA GLY A 44 6.57 -0.37 -3.61
C GLY A 44 7.01 -1.11 -4.85
N PHE A 45 6.55 -2.34 -5.01
CA PHE A 45 6.79 -3.20 -6.15
C PHE A 45 5.48 -3.46 -6.87
N ASP A 46 5.36 -2.97 -8.11
CA ASP A 46 4.22 -3.29 -8.95
C ASP A 46 4.39 -4.69 -9.49
N LEU A 47 3.58 -5.61 -8.96
CA LEU A 47 3.57 -7.00 -9.40
C LEU A 47 2.80 -7.16 -10.70
N THR A 48 1.71 -6.41 -10.88
CA THR A 48 0.88 -6.42 -12.10
C THR A 48 0.27 -5.01 -12.29
N THR A 49 -0.48 -4.80 -13.37
CA THR A 49 -1.28 -3.57 -13.55
C THR A 49 -2.39 -3.38 -12.49
N TYR A 50 -2.65 -4.43 -11.70
CA TYR A 50 -3.69 -4.49 -10.68
C TYR A 50 -3.14 -4.63 -9.26
N ASN A 51 -1.88 -5.01 -9.07
CA ASN A 51 -1.36 -5.41 -7.77
C ASN A 51 -0.02 -4.75 -7.49
N GLN A 52 0.11 -4.21 -6.28
CA GLN A 52 1.37 -3.67 -5.77
C GLN A 52 1.61 -4.21 -4.36
N LEU A 53 2.84 -4.57 -4.04
CA LEU A 53 3.31 -4.79 -2.67
C LEU A 53 4.12 -3.58 -2.21
N GLY A 54 4.07 -3.23 -0.93
CA GLY A 54 4.85 -2.15 -0.36
C GLY A 54 5.48 -2.54 0.96
N PHE A 55 6.68 -2.03 1.19
CA PHE A 55 7.40 -2.14 2.45
C PHE A 55 7.87 -0.75 2.84
N THR A 56 7.53 -0.35 4.07
CA THR A 56 7.90 0.96 4.60
C THR A 56 8.53 0.82 5.98
N VAL A 57 9.46 1.71 6.25
CA VAL A 57 10.03 1.94 7.57
C VAL A 57 9.66 3.36 7.98
N GLY A 58 9.33 3.55 9.23
CA GLY A 58 8.81 4.82 9.67
C GLY A 58 8.88 5.01 11.17
N VAL A 59 8.13 5.98 11.63
CA VAL A 59 7.90 6.22 13.04
C VAL A 59 6.40 6.30 13.31
N GLY A 60 5.96 5.65 14.38
CA GLY A 60 4.57 5.64 14.81
C GLY A 60 4.43 5.93 16.31
N PRO A 61 3.25 6.38 16.76
CA PRO A 61 2.98 6.56 18.17
C PRO A 61 2.71 5.19 18.81
N THR A 62 3.37 4.90 19.92
CA THR A 62 2.99 3.78 20.81
C THR A 62 2.65 4.32 22.20
N MET A 63 2.23 3.43 23.11
CA MET A 63 2.07 3.67 24.53
C MET A 63 3.37 4.19 25.19
N GLY A 64 3.70 5.48 25.02
CA GLY A 64 4.82 6.14 25.72
C GLY A 64 5.80 6.92 24.84
N GLY A 65 5.66 6.93 23.51
CA GLY A 65 6.58 7.68 22.66
C GLY A 65 6.38 7.51 21.15
N VAL A 66 7.41 7.94 20.39
CA VAL A 66 7.50 7.82 18.93
C VAL A 66 8.59 6.80 18.61
N TRP A 67 8.22 5.71 17.95
CA TRP A 67 9.10 4.53 17.79
C TRP A 67 9.22 4.06 16.36
N PRO A 68 10.32 3.37 16.02
CA PRO A 68 10.46 2.73 14.72
C PRO A 68 9.27 1.81 14.42
N ALA A 69 8.75 1.96 13.22
CA ALA A 69 7.66 1.16 12.69
C ALA A 69 8.12 0.47 11.40
N LEU A 70 7.71 -0.79 11.24
CA LEU A 70 7.88 -1.55 10.01
C LEU A 70 6.51 -1.88 9.46
N SER A 71 6.29 -1.63 8.18
CA SER A 71 5.01 -1.91 7.53
C SER A 71 5.16 -2.69 6.25
N ALA A 72 4.20 -3.59 6.05
CA ALA A 72 3.97 -4.30 4.80
C ALA A 72 2.55 -4.03 4.32
N GLU A 73 2.39 -3.81 3.02
CA GLU A 73 1.09 -3.55 2.42
C GLU A 73 0.91 -4.21 1.07
N HIS A 74 -0.34 -4.47 0.74
CA HIS A 74 -0.79 -4.88 -0.58
C HIS A 74 -1.87 -3.92 -1.06
N ARG A 75 -1.77 -3.52 -2.33
CA ARG A 75 -2.76 -2.67 -2.99
C ARG A 75 -3.35 -3.41 -4.19
N LEU A 76 -4.67 -3.43 -4.27
CA LEU A 76 -5.44 -3.90 -5.41
C LEU A 76 -6.04 -2.71 -6.14
N TYR A 77 -5.59 -2.46 -7.37
CA TYR A 77 -6.03 -1.35 -8.22
C TYR A 77 -7.26 -1.71 -9.05
N PHE A 78 -8.22 -0.79 -9.13
CA PHE A 78 -9.48 -0.97 -9.84
C PHE A 78 -9.97 0.34 -10.49
N GLY A 79 -11.10 0.25 -11.20
CA GLY A 79 -11.68 1.38 -11.94
C GLY A 79 -10.98 1.63 -13.29
N ASN A 80 -11.27 2.76 -13.93
CA ASN A 80 -10.82 3.00 -15.30
C ASN A 80 -9.31 3.25 -15.40
N VAL A 81 -8.72 2.74 -16.48
CA VAL A 81 -7.31 3.00 -16.81
C VAL A 81 -7.19 4.46 -17.20
N GLN A 82 -6.25 5.16 -16.58
CA GLN A 82 -5.93 6.53 -16.94
C GLN A 82 -5.10 6.53 -18.22
N ALA A 83 -5.65 7.13 -19.29
CA ALA A 83 -5.01 7.21 -20.60
C ALA A 83 -3.57 7.78 -20.56
N SER A 84 -3.29 8.70 -19.64
CA SER A 84 -1.95 9.32 -19.54
C SER A 84 -0.89 8.48 -18.84
N THR A 85 -1.25 7.35 -18.23
CA THR A 85 -0.33 6.54 -17.41
C THR A 85 -0.46 5.05 -17.65
N ASN A 86 -1.42 4.63 -18.49
CA ASN A 86 -1.83 3.25 -18.70
C ASN A 86 -2.02 2.47 -17.38
N ARG A 87 -2.47 3.16 -16.33
CA ARG A 87 -2.70 2.58 -14.99
C ARG A 87 -4.04 3.00 -14.42
N ARG A 88 -4.59 2.12 -13.59
CA ARG A 88 -5.76 2.41 -12.75
C ARG A 88 -5.31 3.30 -11.59
N LYS A 89 -6.16 4.27 -11.21
CA LYS A 89 -5.83 5.24 -10.15
C LYS A 89 -6.33 4.83 -8.78
N LEU A 90 -7.50 4.19 -8.74
CA LEU A 90 -8.16 3.83 -7.49
C LEU A 90 -7.61 2.50 -7.01
N PHE A 91 -7.47 2.35 -5.70
CA PHE A 91 -7.03 1.12 -5.09
C PHE A 91 -7.71 0.85 -3.76
N PHE A 92 -7.76 -0.43 -3.41
CA PHE A 92 -8.01 -0.93 -2.07
C PHE A 92 -6.68 -1.35 -1.48
N ARG A 93 -6.40 -0.95 -0.25
CA ARG A 93 -5.17 -1.28 0.47
C ARG A 93 -5.50 -2.12 1.69
N GLN A 94 -4.71 -3.16 1.87
CA GLN A 94 -4.60 -3.89 3.12
C GLN A 94 -3.15 -3.85 3.58
N GLY A 95 -2.91 -3.63 4.87
CA GLY A 95 -1.56 -3.53 5.40
C GLY A 95 -1.47 -3.96 6.85
N ALA A 96 -0.24 -4.21 7.27
CA ALA A 96 0.13 -4.48 8.65
C ALA A 96 1.34 -3.62 9.01
N THR A 97 1.29 -3.03 10.19
CA THR A 97 2.37 -2.26 10.81
C THR A 97 2.79 -2.96 12.09
N TYR A 98 4.08 -3.03 12.36
CA TYR A 98 4.68 -3.52 13.59
C TYR A 98 5.47 -2.39 14.26
N PHE A 99 5.19 -2.12 15.54
CA PHE A 99 5.87 -1.11 16.35
C PHE A 99 6.89 -1.80 17.26
N THR A 100 8.17 -1.51 17.05
CA THR A 100 9.26 -2.37 17.57
C THR A 100 9.40 -2.39 19.08
N GLU A 101 9.00 -1.33 19.77
CA GLU A 101 9.25 -1.22 21.22
C GLU A 101 8.07 -1.70 22.08
N GLY A 102 6.84 -1.64 21.57
CA GLY A 102 5.65 -2.08 22.30
C GLY A 102 5.25 -3.53 22.05
N GLU A 103 5.93 -4.23 21.11
CA GLU A 103 5.44 -5.48 20.51
C GLU A 103 3.98 -5.36 20.00
N GLU A 104 3.61 -4.14 19.62
CA GLU A 104 2.28 -3.79 19.12
C GLU A 104 2.28 -3.87 17.60
N GLY A 105 1.10 -4.05 17.04
CA GLY A 105 0.89 -3.96 15.60
C GLY A 105 -0.42 -3.26 15.25
N ALA A 106 -0.56 -2.89 13.98
CA ALA A 106 -1.78 -2.36 13.44
C ALA A 106 -2.13 -3.05 12.12
N GLY A 107 -3.35 -3.57 12.00
CA GLY A 107 -3.93 -3.93 10.71
C GLY A 107 -4.61 -2.72 10.09
N VAL A 108 -4.43 -2.48 8.80
CA VAL A 108 -5.00 -1.33 8.09
C VAL A 108 -5.78 -1.80 6.87
N LEU A 109 -6.98 -1.26 6.68
CA LEU A 109 -7.77 -1.40 5.45
C LEU A 109 -8.17 0.00 4.96
N SER A 110 -7.89 0.33 3.71
CA SER A 110 -8.23 1.65 3.15
C SER A 110 -8.58 1.65 1.68
N LEU A 111 -9.24 2.72 1.25
CA LEU A 111 -9.50 3.04 -0.15
C LEU A 111 -8.75 4.32 -0.50
N GLY A 112 -8.14 4.34 -1.68
CA GLY A 112 -7.27 5.44 -2.06
C GLY A 112 -7.17 5.68 -3.54
N ILE A 113 -6.42 6.74 -3.84
CA ILE A 113 -6.16 7.21 -5.19
C ILE A 113 -4.68 7.57 -5.36
N ASP A 114 -4.09 7.11 -6.46
CA ASP A 114 -2.77 7.55 -6.93
C ASP A 114 -2.94 8.64 -8.01
N LEU A 115 -2.51 9.85 -7.67
CA LEU A 115 -2.48 11.04 -8.52
C LEU A 115 -1.09 11.20 -9.13
N LYS A 116 -0.84 10.50 -10.24
CA LYS A 116 0.43 10.59 -10.98
C LYS A 116 0.46 11.82 -11.90
N SER A 117 1.58 12.54 -11.89
CA SER A 117 1.84 13.63 -12.84
C SER A 117 2.10 13.07 -14.24
N LYS A 118 1.57 13.74 -15.28
CA LYS A 118 1.81 13.35 -16.69
C LYS A 118 3.25 13.61 -17.13
N LYS A 119 3.89 14.65 -16.58
CA LYS A 119 5.21 15.14 -17.02
C LYS A 119 6.38 14.45 -16.32
N ALA A 120 6.12 13.76 -15.21
CA ALA A 120 7.15 13.18 -14.38
C ALA A 120 6.69 11.84 -13.82
N ASN A 121 7.62 10.90 -13.66
CA ASN A 121 7.37 9.59 -13.07
C ASN A 121 7.14 9.66 -11.54
N ARG A 122 6.35 10.63 -11.07
CA ARG A 122 6.10 10.95 -9.67
C ARG A 122 4.66 11.41 -9.43
N GLY A 123 4.20 11.36 -8.20
CA GLY A 123 2.83 11.74 -7.85
C GLY A 123 2.55 11.65 -6.37
N TRP A 124 1.26 11.73 -6.05
CA TRP A 124 0.75 11.70 -4.68
C TRP A 124 -0.26 10.57 -4.51
N THR A 125 -0.15 9.83 -3.42
CA THR A 125 -1.13 8.86 -2.94
C THR A 125 -1.93 9.54 -1.83
N ILE A 126 -3.25 9.43 -1.89
CA ILE A 126 -4.16 9.79 -0.81
C ILE A 126 -5.04 8.59 -0.54
N ASP A 127 -5.09 8.12 0.71
CA ASP A 127 -6.01 7.05 1.10
C ASP A 127 -6.63 7.28 2.48
N ALA A 128 -7.85 6.77 2.63
CA ALA A 128 -8.64 6.87 3.84
C ALA A 128 -9.30 5.53 4.13
N GLY A 129 -9.39 5.19 5.40
CA GLY A 129 -9.92 3.91 5.85
C GLY A 129 -9.87 3.78 7.36
N TYR A 130 -9.51 2.59 7.81
CA TYR A 130 -9.61 2.20 9.19
C TYR A 130 -8.41 1.34 9.58
N PHE A 131 -7.90 1.52 10.79
CA PHE A 131 -6.92 0.62 11.37
C PHE A 131 -7.39 0.04 12.70
N LEU A 132 -6.80 -1.12 13.02
CA LEU A 132 -7.05 -1.90 14.23
C LEU A 132 -5.70 -2.20 14.90
N LEU A 133 -5.54 -1.80 16.16
CA LEU A 133 -4.36 -2.11 16.97
C LEU A 133 -4.42 -3.54 17.54
N PHE A 134 -3.24 -4.13 17.71
CA PHE A 134 -2.99 -5.43 18.29
C PHE A 134 -1.81 -5.34 19.27
N PRO A 135 -1.87 -5.98 20.46
CA PRO A 135 -3.03 -6.67 21.01
C PRO A 135 -4.18 -5.69 21.34
N ARG A 136 -5.41 -6.20 21.28
CA ARG A 136 -6.59 -5.38 21.61
C ARG A 136 -6.68 -5.15 23.10
N THR A 137 -6.82 -3.89 23.51
CA THR A 137 -7.04 -3.52 24.91
C THR A 137 -8.54 -3.61 25.25
N LYS A 138 -8.91 -3.41 26.52
CA LYS A 138 -10.33 -3.35 26.90
C LYS A 138 -11.04 -2.10 26.37
N ASP A 139 -10.30 -1.11 25.88
CA ASP A 139 -10.84 0.13 25.35
C ASP A 139 -10.98 0.06 23.81
N ARG A 140 -12.20 -0.30 23.37
CA ARG A 140 -12.53 -0.48 21.95
C ARG A 140 -12.32 0.79 21.10
N TYR A 141 -12.39 1.99 21.70
CA TYR A 141 -12.21 3.25 20.97
C TYR A 141 -10.74 3.62 20.78
N ARG A 142 -9.85 3.10 21.64
CA ARG A 142 -8.40 3.20 21.45
C ARG A 142 -7.86 2.21 20.44
N ASP A 143 -8.43 1.01 20.41
CA ASP A 143 -7.96 -0.06 19.52
C ASP A 143 -8.26 0.20 18.04
N SER A 144 -9.05 1.23 17.72
CA SER A 144 -9.47 1.44 16.35
C SER A 144 -9.77 2.89 16.02
N PHE A 145 -9.23 3.36 14.91
CA PHE A 145 -9.32 4.77 14.53
C PHE A 145 -9.27 4.91 13.01
N PRO A 146 -9.69 6.06 12.46
CA PRO A 146 -9.50 6.35 11.05
C PRO A 146 -8.03 6.22 10.63
N ALA A 147 -7.79 5.47 9.57
CA ALA A 147 -6.53 5.46 8.88
C ALA A 147 -6.59 6.53 7.79
N LEU A 148 -5.67 7.49 7.83
CA LEU A 148 -5.49 8.48 6.77
C LEU A 148 -4.04 8.42 6.32
N ARG A 149 -3.80 8.54 5.02
CA ARG A 149 -2.46 8.60 4.47
C ARG A 149 -2.35 9.64 3.37
N PHE A 150 -1.25 10.38 3.44
CA PHE A 150 -0.78 11.27 2.39
C PHE A 150 0.68 10.94 2.09
N GLN A 151 0.96 10.54 0.86
CA GLN A 151 2.27 9.99 0.51
C GLN A 151 2.71 10.47 -0.86
N TYR A 152 3.91 11.02 -0.95
CA TYR A 152 4.59 11.25 -2.20
C TYR A 152 5.19 9.96 -2.73
N PHE A 153 5.13 9.75 -4.05
CA PHE A 153 5.80 8.62 -4.69
C PHE A 153 6.58 9.04 -5.93
N SER A 154 7.66 8.30 -6.22
CA SER A 154 8.44 8.42 -7.45
C SER A 154 8.87 7.05 -7.95
N TYR A 155 8.68 6.78 -9.23
CA TYR A 155 9.16 5.56 -9.88
C TYR A 155 10.63 5.69 -10.25
N PHE A 156 11.36 4.58 -10.18
CA PHE A 156 12.73 4.52 -10.68
C PHE A 156 12.72 4.84 -12.18
N LYS A 157 13.56 5.79 -12.61
CA LYS A 157 13.78 6.05 -14.02
C LYS A 157 14.87 5.07 -14.47
N LYS A 158 14.52 4.08 -15.30
CA LYS A 158 15.54 3.23 -15.92
C LYS A 158 16.41 4.15 -16.78
N HIS A 159 17.69 4.32 -16.42
CA HIS A 159 18.66 4.91 -17.32
C HIS A 159 18.75 3.96 -18.52
N GLN A 160 18.37 4.46 -19.69
CA GLN A 160 18.64 3.81 -20.97
C GLN A 160 20.08 4.11 -21.36
#